data_AF-A0A928G227-F1
#
_entry.id   AF-A0A928G227-F1
#
_cell.length_a   1.000
_cell.length_b   1.000
_cell.length_c   1.000
_cell.angle_alpha   90.00
_cell.angle_beta   90.00
_cell.angle_gamma   90.00
#
_symmetry.space_group_name_H-M   'P 1'
#
loop_
_entity.id
_entity.type
_entity.pdbx_description
1 polymer ?
#
loop_
_entity_poly.entity_id
_entity_poly.type
_entity_poly.pdbx_seq_one_letter_code
_entity_poly.pdbx_strand_id
1 'polypeptide(L)'
;MTMLIQRVNILCSTVLHISIDRLNYIIANIEKFYIEYQKPKRDKNGAKRLNKPQYQERYGKYWARTINPPHEELKNIQKCINGYLVNHIPMPDFAYGGVKEKDNILNAKQHKGRKYVFQTDLTDFYPFISCKSVYEMFVRVGFSADVASKLTKLTTFKGHLPQGAPTSTTIANLVFEPTGRKLQALSVEYKLRMTTFVDDVTISSQYQFKDITPEMIKILEEDGFRISQNKTSYKSGITEITGVRSLNNSMTTTRKFKEKYAQKSFLSESTIRGMEQYQRRVKSISNSK
;
A
#
# COMPACT_ATOMS: atom_id res chain seq x y z
N MET A 1 1.62 -9.98 -24.75
CA MET A 1 0.83 -9.08 -23.88
C MET A 1 -0.62 -9.53 -24.00
N THR A 2 -1.24 -10.02 -22.92
CA THR A 2 -2.66 -10.44 -22.96
C THR A 2 -3.51 -9.22 -23.27
N MET A 3 -4.37 -9.30 -24.28
CA MET A 3 -5.23 -8.18 -24.67
C MET A 3 -6.24 -7.90 -23.54
N LEU A 4 -6.21 -6.69 -22.97
CA LEU A 4 -7.16 -6.28 -21.94
C LEU A 4 -8.56 -6.09 -22.55
N ILE A 5 -9.61 -6.16 -21.73
CA ILE A 5 -10.98 -5.91 -22.14
C ILE A 5 -11.14 -4.49 -22.67
N GLN A 6 -11.66 -4.36 -23.90
CA GLN A 6 -11.79 -3.07 -24.57
C GLN A 6 -13.24 -2.56 -24.67
N ARG A 7 -14.25 -3.37 -24.32
CA ARG A 7 -15.66 -3.00 -24.45
C ARG A 7 -16.42 -3.18 -23.14
N VAL A 8 -17.32 -2.25 -22.83
CA VAL A 8 -18.08 -2.24 -21.57
C VAL A 8 -19.01 -3.45 -21.45
N ASN A 9 -19.61 -3.92 -22.56
CA ASN A 9 -20.45 -5.12 -22.53
C ASN A 9 -19.66 -6.38 -22.15
N ILE A 10 -18.42 -6.51 -22.64
CA ILE A 10 -17.52 -7.62 -22.28
C ILE A 10 -17.09 -7.50 -20.82
N LEU A 11 -16.75 -6.29 -20.34
CA LEU A 11 -16.44 -6.04 -18.93
C LEU A 11 -17.58 -6.53 -18.02
N CYS A 12 -18.81 -6.13 -18.35
CA CYS A 12 -20.03 -6.53 -17.64
C CYS A 12 -20.22 -8.05 -17.59
N SER A 13 -20.15 -8.74 -18.74
CA SER A 13 -20.46 -10.17 -18.81
C SER A 13 -19.35 -11.07 -18.26
N THR A 14 -18.09 -10.71 -18.47
CA THR A 14 -16.93 -11.59 -18.19
C THR A 14 -16.24 -11.31 -16.87
N VAL A 15 -16.30 -10.08 -16.35
CA VAL A 15 -15.60 -9.69 -15.11
C VAL A 15 -16.58 -9.30 -14.02
N LEU A 16 -17.49 -8.37 -14.31
CA LEU A 16 -18.36 -7.82 -13.27
C LEU A 16 -19.55 -8.74 -12.96
N HIS A 17 -19.95 -9.58 -13.92
CA HIS A 17 -21.11 -10.46 -13.87
C HIS A 17 -22.41 -9.72 -13.52
N ILE A 18 -22.62 -8.55 -14.14
CA ILE A 18 -23.82 -7.71 -13.99
C ILE A 18 -24.27 -7.18 -15.36
N SER A 19 -25.53 -6.77 -15.47
CA SER A 19 -26.04 -6.10 -16.67
C SER A 19 -25.45 -4.68 -16.82
N ILE A 20 -25.49 -4.14 -18.05
CA ILE A 20 -25.07 -2.76 -18.32
C ILE A 20 -25.96 -1.77 -17.56
N ASP A 21 -27.27 -2.03 -17.46
CA ASP A 21 -28.19 -1.18 -16.71
C ASP A 21 -27.85 -1.16 -15.23
N ARG A 22 -27.51 -2.33 -14.65
CA ARG A 22 -27.09 -2.40 -13.25
C ARG A 22 -25.77 -1.66 -13.02
N LEU A 23 -24.80 -1.82 -13.94
CA LEU A 23 -23.54 -1.06 -13.91
C LEU A 23 -23.81 0.45 -13.89
N ASN A 24 -24.66 0.94 -14.80
CA ASN A 24 -24.99 2.36 -14.91
C ASN A 24 -25.72 2.86 -13.66
N TYR A 25 -26.65 2.07 -13.11
CA TYR A 25 -27.34 2.40 -11.86
C TYR A 25 -26.36 2.54 -10.69
N ILE A 26 -25.44 1.59 -10.51
CA ILE A 26 -24.43 1.63 -9.43
C ILE A 26 -23.59 2.90 -9.56
N ILE A 27 -23.07 3.17 -10.76
CA ILE A 27 -22.25 4.35 -11.03
C ILE A 27 -23.01 5.66 -10.75
N ALA A 28 -24.26 5.76 -11.19
CA ALA A 28 -25.10 6.95 -10.96
C ALA A 28 -25.46 7.15 -9.48
N ASN A 29 -25.39 6.08 -8.67
CA ASN A 29 -25.78 6.08 -7.26
C ASN A 29 -24.62 5.68 -6.35
N ILE A 30 -23.36 5.94 -6.74
CA ILE A 30 -22.18 5.36 -6.11
C ILE A 30 -22.10 5.62 -4.59
N GLU A 31 -22.62 6.76 -4.13
CA GLU A 31 -22.72 7.12 -2.70
C GLU A 31 -23.52 6.11 -1.87
N LYS A 32 -24.53 5.45 -2.47
CA LYS A 32 -25.32 4.41 -1.79
C LYS A 32 -24.56 3.09 -1.60
N PHE A 33 -23.40 2.96 -2.25
CA PHE A 33 -22.60 1.73 -2.26
C PHE A 33 -21.33 1.84 -1.41
N TYR A 34 -21.14 2.94 -0.69
CA TYR A 34 -20.08 3.11 0.29
C TYR A 34 -20.66 3.50 1.66
N ILE A 35 -20.00 3.05 2.72
CA ILE A 35 -20.17 3.62 4.06
C ILE A 35 -18.96 4.49 4.37
N GLU A 36 -19.10 5.49 5.23
CA GLU A 36 -17.99 6.31 5.70
C GLU A 36 -18.00 6.37 7.23
N TYR A 37 -16.87 6.07 7.86
CA TYR A 37 -16.73 6.20 9.30
C TYR A 37 -15.30 6.54 9.72
N GLN A 38 -15.17 7.11 10.91
CA GLN A 38 -13.88 7.47 11.49
C GLN A 38 -13.32 6.34 12.36
N LYS A 39 -12.13 5.85 12.03
CA LYS A 39 -11.40 4.87 12.84
C LYS A 39 -10.27 5.57 13.61
N PRO A 40 -10.28 5.59 14.96
CA PRO A 40 -9.22 6.19 15.74
C PRO A 40 -7.85 5.57 15.44
N LYS A 41 -6.82 6.40 15.25
CA LYS A 41 -5.43 5.97 15.18
C LYS A 41 -4.99 5.52 16.57
N ARG A 42 -4.20 4.45 16.63
CA ARG A 42 -3.60 3.96 17.87
C ARG A 42 -2.16 4.46 17.99
N ASP A 43 -1.73 4.71 19.21
CA ASP A 43 -0.34 5.05 19.52
C ASP A 43 0.54 3.78 19.60
N LYS A 44 1.80 3.96 19.99
CA LYS A 44 2.78 2.86 20.15
C LYS A 44 2.34 1.80 21.15
N ASN A 45 1.57 2.18 22.18
CA ASN A 45 1.07 1.33 23.26
C ASN A 45 -0.30 0.72 22.94
N GLY A 46 -0.90 1.09 21.80
CA GLY A 46 -2.21 0.59 21.38
C GLY A 46 -3.39 1.42 21.91
N ALA A 47 -3.15 2.48 22.67
CA ALA A 47 -4.18 3.41 23.12
C ALA A 47 -4.62 4.35 21.97
N LYS A 48 -5.79 5.00 22.09
CA LYS A 48 -6.22 6.00 21.10
C LYS A 48 -5.24 7.18 21.12
N ARG A 49 -4.69 7.52 19.96
CA ARG A 49 -3.69 8.59 19.83
C ARG A 49 -4.36 9.95 19.98
N LEU A 50 -3.92 10.75 20.96
CA LEU A 50 -4.42 12.11 21.17
C LEU A 50 -4.00 13.05 20.04
N ASN A 51 -4.92 13.94 19.65
CA ASN A 51 -4.59 15.09 18.81
C ASN A 51 -3.67 16.05 19.59
N LYS A 52 -2.82 16.80 18.88
CA LYS A 52 -2.07 17.88 19.53
C LYS A 52 -3.06 18.93 20.07
N PRO A 53 -2.79 19.62 21.19
CA PRO A 53 -3.75 20.54 21.82
C PRO A 53 -4.42 21.50 20.82
N GLN A 54 -3.64 22.11 19.93
CA GLN A 54 -4.11 23.04 18.89
C GLN A 54 -5.07 22.43 17.85
N TYR A 55 -5.18 21.11 17.76
CA TYR A 55 -6.05 20.40 16.81
C TYR A 55 -7.28 19.79 17.49
N GLN A 56 -7.35 19.80 18.82
CA GLN A 56 -8.41 19.09 19.55
C GLN A 56 -9.78 19.74 19.38
N GLU A 57 -9.83 21.06 19.34
CA GLU A 57 -11.07 21.82 19.15
C GLU A 57 -11.68 21.56 17.76
N ARG A 58 -10.84 21.57 16.72
CA ARG A 58 -11.29 21.42 15.32
C ARG A 58 -11.51 19.98 14.88
N TYR A 59 -10.70 19.03 15.35
CA TYR A 59 -10.68 17.65 14.86
C TYR A 59 -10.99 16.61 15.95
N GLY A 60 -11.44 17.07 17.11
CA GLY A 60 -11.76 16.24 18.27
C GLY A 60 -10.52 15.79 19.05
N LYS A 61 -10.74 15.08 20.16
CA LYS A 61 -9.68 14.67 21.10
C LYS A 61 -8.63 13.71 20.50
N TYR A 62 -9.00 12.91 19.50
CA TYR A 62 -8.18 11.81 19.00
C TYR A 62 -7.91 11.92 17.50
N TRP A 63 -6.70 11.54 17.08
CA TRP A 63 -6.42 11.32 15.67
C TRP A 63 -7.29 10.19 15.14
N ALA A 64 -7.95 10.41 14.01
CA ALA A 64 -8.72 9.39 13.30
C ALA A 64 -8.26 9.25 11.85
N ARG A 65 -8.72 8.19 11.20
CA ARG A 65 -8.65 8.03 9.75
C ARG A 65 -10.05 7.75 9.22
N THR A 66 -10.40 8.41 8.12
CA THR A 66 -11.61 8.10 7.36
C THR A 66 -11.45 6.75 6.69
N ILE A 67 -12.41 5.86 6.91
CA ILE A 67 -12.51 4.55 6.26
C ILE A 67 -13.80 4.55 5.46
N ASN A 68 -13.71 4.21 4.18
CA ASN A 68 -14.81 4.22 3.24
C ASN A 68 -14.91 2.89 2.46
N PRO A 69 -15.24 1.78 3.14
CA PRO A 69 -15.37 0.49 2.50
C PRO A 69 -16.68 0.41 1.71
N PRO A 70 -16.69 -0.33 0.60
CA PRO A 70 -17.90 -0.56 -0.18
C PRO A 70 -18.87 -1.50 0.56
N HIS A 71 -20.17 -1.33 0.30
CA HIS A 71 -21.20 -2.31 0.61
C HIS A 71 -20.99 -3.61 -0.17
N GLU A 72 -21.63 -4.70 0.28
CA GLU A 72 -21.36 -6.07 -0.17
C GLU A 72 -21.42 -6.25 -1.70
N GLU A 73 -22.43 -5.68 -2.36
CA GLU A 73 -22.56 -5.77 -3.82
C GLU A 73 -21.36 -5.13 -4.55
N LEU A 74 -21.07 -3.86 -4.28
CA LEU A 74 -19.93 -3.18 -4.89
C LEU A 74 -18.60 -3.81 -4.47
N LYS A 75 -18.51 -4.31 -3.23
CA LYS A 75 -17.33 -5.03 -2.73
C LYS A 75 -17.06 -6.28 -3.57
N ASN A 76 -18.09 -7.03 -3.94
CA ASN A 76 -17.95 -8.23 -4.76
C ASN A 76 -17.54 -7.87 -6.20
N ILE A 77 -18.17 -6.84 -6.80
CA ILE A 77 -17.75 -6.30 -8.10
C ILE A 77 -16.28 -5.87 -8.08
N GLN A 78 -15.86 -5.13 -7.05
CA GLN A 78 -14.48 -4.71 -6.87
C GLN A 78 -13.52 -5.87 -6.65
N LYS A 79 -13.91 -6.95 -5.97
CA LYS A 79 -13.10 -8.17 -5.90
C LYS A 79 -12.88 -8.79 -7.28
N CYS A 80 -13.91 -8.85 -8.12
CA CYS A 80 -13.78 -9.35 -9.48
C CYS A 80 -12.84 -8.47 -10.32
N ILE A 81 -13.01 -7.14 -10.24
CA ILE A 81 -12.08 -6.19 -10.87
C ILE A 81 -10.65 -6.45 -10.38
N ASN A 82 -10.43 -6.53 -9.07
CA ASN A 82 -9.10 -6.75 -8.50
C ASN A 82 -8.48 -8.08 -8.97
N GLY A 83 -9.26 -9.15 -9.00
CA GLY A 83 -8.82 -10.45 -9.52
C GLY A 83 -8.42 -10.37 -11.00
N TYR A 84 -9.21 -9.68 -11.81
CA TYR A 84 -8.87 -9.44 -13.21
C TYR A 84 -7.55 -8.65 -13.35
N LEU A 85 -7.40 -7.53 -12.63
CA LEU A 85 -6.20 -6.68 -12.70
C LEU A 85 -4.94 -7.46 -12.30
N VAL A 86 -4.96 -8.16 -11.16
CA VAL A 86 -3.78 -8.90 -10.65
C VAL A 86 -3.37 -10.04 -11.59
N ASN A 87 -4.31 -10.64 -12.31
CA ASN A 87 -4.02 -11.75 -13.23
C ASN A 87 -3.55 -11.30 -14.62
N HIS A 88 -3.86 -10.06 -15.04
CA HIS A 88 -3.60 -9.61 -16.41
C HIS A 88 -2.60 -8.46 -16.50
N ILE A 89 -2.35 -7.75 -15.40
CA ILE A 89 -1.45 -6.59 -15.37
C ILE A 89 -0.26 -6.91 -14.46
N PRO A 90 0.98 -6.87 -14.96
CA PRO A 90 2.15 -7.08 -14.13
C PRO A 90 2.25 -5.97 -13.07
N MET A 91 2.41 -6.35 -11.81
CA MET A 91 2.69 -5.39 -10.74
C MET A 91 4.15 -4.91 -10.82
N PRO A 92 4.45 -3.68 -10.39
CA PRO A 92 5.83 -3.21 -10.32
C PRO A 92 6.70 -4.15 -9.48
N ASP A 93 7.90 -4.43 -9.96
CA ASP A 93 8.85 -5.35 -9.34
C ASP A 93 9.31 -4.85 -7.95
N PHE A 94 9.43 -3.54 -7.79
CA PHE A 94 9.71 -2.89 -6.50
C PHE A 94 8.54 -2.93 -5.50
N ALA A 95 7.30 -3.22 -5.91
CA ALA A 95 6.15 -3.22 -5.01
C ALA A 95 5.99 -4.56 -4.29
N TYR A 96 5.93 -4.55 -2.95
CA TYR A 96 5.76 -5.72 -2.07
C TYR A 96 4.47 -5.68 -1.25
N GLY A 97 3.81 -4.52 -1.15
CA GLY A 97 2.56 -4.36 -0.42
C GLY A 97 1.34 -4.64 -1.30
N GLY A 98 0.48 -5.57 -0.90
CA GLY A 98 -0.75 -5.91 -1.65
C GLY A 98 -0.51 -6.58 -3.01
N VAL A 99 0.67 -7.18 -3.20
CA VAL A 99 1.03 -7.92 -4.42
C VAL A 99 1.02 -9.42 -4.12
N LYS A 100 0.46 -10.22 -5.03
CA LYS A 100 0.40 -11.69 -4.91
C LYS A 100 1.81 -12.25 -4.67
N GLU A 101 1.93 -13.21 -3.75
CA GLU A 101 3.20 -13.90 -3.40
C GLU A 101 4.31 -13.00 -2.81
N LYS A 102 4.03 -11.70 -2.58
CA LYS A 102 4.90 -10.80 -1.85
C LYS A 102 4.27 -10.45 -0.50
N ASP A 103 5.12 -10.11 0.46
CA ASP A 103 4.69 -9.71 1.79
C ASP A 103 5.78 -8.91 2.51
N ASN A 104 5.50 -8.56 3.75
CA ASN A 104 6.37 -7.74 4.58
C ASN A 104 7.71 -8.41 4.95
N ILE A 105 7.76 -9.74 5.04
CA ILE A 105 9.00 -10.48 5.31
C ILE A 105 9.87 -10.51 4.04
N LEU A 106 9.26 -10.76 2.88
CA LEU A 106 9.97 -10.73 1.60
C LEU A 106 10.46 -9.32 1.24
N ASN A 107 9.69 -8.30 1.61
CA ASN A 107 10.10 -6.90 1.53
C ASN A 107 11.35 -6.66 2.38
N ALA A 108 11.31 -7.00 3.67
CA ALA A 108 12.45 -6.85 4.56
C ALA A 108 13.68 -7.65 4.10
N LYS A 109 13.49 -8.84 3.49
CA LYS A 109 14.59 -9.64 2.90
C LYS A 109 15.35 -8.84 1.87
N GLN A 110 14.68 -7.97 1.10
CA GLN A 110 15.35 -7.15 0.09
C GLN A 110 16.38 -6.21 0.68
N HIS A 111 16.31 -5.87 1.97
CA HIS A 111 17.23 -4.95 2.62
C HIS A 111 18.08 -5.64 3.70
N LYS A 112 18.05 -6.97 3.76
CA LYS A 112 18.93 -7.77 4.62
C LYS A 112 20.38 -7.41 4.32
N GLY A 113 21.14 -7.09 5.37
CA GLY A 113 22.55 -6.78 5.30
C GLY A 113 22.95 -5.49 4.59
N ARG A 114 22.02 -4.55 4.43
CA ARG A 114 22.33 -3.20 3.96
C ARG A 114 22.42 -2.24 5.15
N LYS A 115 23.62 -1.68 5.36
CA LYS A 115 23.94 -0.84 6.52
C LYS A 115 23.15 0.46 6.57
N TYR A 116 22.95 1.14 5.45
CA TYR A 116 22.31 2.46 5.40
C TYR A 116 20.91 2.33 4.81
N VAL A 117 19.92 2.92 5.46
CA VAL A 117 18.50 2.81 5.06
C VAL A 117 17.84 4.18 5.12
N PHE A 118 17.25 4.60 4.00
CA PHE A 118 16.28 5.67 3.91
C PHE A 118 14.87 5.07 3.90
N GLN A 119 14.00 5.57 4.76
CA GLN A 119 12.59 5.19 4.80
C GLN A 119 11.75 6.44 4.79
N THR A 120 10.68 6.45 4.01
CA THR A 120 9.66 7.49 4.04
C THR A 120 8.28 6.89 3.83
N ASP A 121 7.26 7.63 4.24
CA ASP A 121 5.86 7.23 4.20
C ASP A 121 5.09 8.32 3.46
N LEU A 122 4.28 7.94 2.48
CA LEU A 122 3.48 8.88 1.70
C LEU A 122 2.23 9.25 2.50
N THR A 123 2.11 10.53 2.87
CA THR A 123 0.99 11.05 3.64
C THR A 123 -0.27 11.07 2.80
N ASP A 124 -1.37 10.60 3.39
CA ASP A 124 -2.68 10.54 2.76
C ASP A 124 -2.67 9.87 1.38
N PHE A 125 -1.87 8.80 1.24
CA PHE A 125 -1.63 8.12 -0.03
C PHE A 125 -2.91 7.78 -0.81
N TYR A 126 -3.91 7.14 -0.17
CA TYR A 126 -5.18 6.83 -0.85
C TYR A 126 -6.01 8.09 -1.19
N PRO A 127 -6.28 9.02 -0.25
CA PRO A 127 -6.96 10.29 -0.59
C PRO A 127 -6.24 11.15 -1.63
N PHE A 128 -4.92 11.09 -1.73
CA PHE A 128 -4.14 11.82 -2.71
C PHE A 128 -4.38 11.29 -4.14
N ILE A 129 -4.61 9.98 -4.29
CA ILE A 129 -4.86 9.36 -5.59
C ILE A 129 -6.26 9.74 -6.08
N SER A 130 -6.29 10.72 -6.97
CA SER A 130 -7.52 11.25 -7.57
C SER A 130 -8.15 10.29 -8.58
N CYS A 131 -9.45 10.45 -8.85
CA CYS A 131 -10.12 9.71 -9.92
C CYS A 131 -9.50 9.97 -11.31
N LYS A 132 -8.95 11.16 -11.53
CA LYS A 132 -8.19 11.48 -12.75
C LYS A 132 -6.96 10.58 -12.88
N SER A 133 -6.14 10.48 -11.83
CA SER A 133 -4.95 9.62 -11.82
C SER A 133 -5.30 8.14 -12.00
N VAL A 134 -6.42 7.69 -11.43
CA VAL A 134 -6.94 6.33 -11.63
C VAL A 134 -7.35 6.09 -13.08
N TYR A 135 -8.08 7.04 -13.69
CA TYR A 135 -8.46 6.97 -15.10
C TYR A 135 -7.24 6.94 -16.03
N GLU A 136 -6.29 7.85 -15.83
CA GLU A 136 -5.04 7.91 -16.60
C GLU A 136 -4.23 6.63 -16.45
N MET A 137 -4.20 6.04 -15.25
CA MET A 137 -3.58 4.73 -15.03
C MET A 137 -4.29 3.64 -15.86
N PHE A 138 -5.62 3.55 -15.84
CA PHE A 138 -6.35 2.54 -16.61
C PHE A 138 -6.12 2.68 -18.13
N VAL A 139 -6.08 3.91 -18.64
CA VAL A 139 -5.73 4.17 -20.05
C VAL A 139 -4.28 3.75 -20.32
N ARG A 140 -3.33 4.14 -19.46
CA ARG A 140 -1.91 3.82 -19.62
C ARG A 140 -1.62 2.33 -19.65
N VAL A 141 -2.31 1.53 -18.83
CA VAL A 141 -2.14 0.06 -18.82
C VAL A 141 -2.85 -0.64 -19.98
N GLY A 142 -3.64 0.09 -20.79
CA GLY A 142 -4.17 -0.38 -22.07
C GLY A 142 -5.67 -0.68 -22.11
N PHE A 143 -6.48 -0.16 -21.18
CA PHE A 143 -7.94 -0.17 -21.33
C PHE A 143 -8.41 0.95 -22.27
N SER A 144 -9.49 0.71 -23.02
CA SER A 144 -10.17 1.76 -23.77
C SER A 144 -10.72 2.86 -22.84
N ALA A 145 -10.88 4.07 -23.35
CA ALA A 145 -11.38 5.22 -22.59
C ALA A 145 -12.72 4.93 -21.89
N ASP A 146 -13.64 4.25 -22.57
CA ASP A 146 -14.94 3.88 -22.02
C ASP A 146 -14.82 2.91 -20.84
N VAL A 147 -14.02 1.85 -20.99
CA VAL A 147 -13.79 0.86 -19.93
C VAL A 147 -13.05 1.51 -18.75
N ALA A 148 -12.01 2.30 -19.02
CA ALA A 148 -11.28 3.06 -18.01
C ALA A 148 -12.20 3.99 -17.22
N SER A 149 -13.15 4.67 -17.89
CA SER A 149 -14.14 5.54 -17.24
C SER A 149 -15.05 4.75 -16.30
N LYS A 150 -15.58 3.60 -16.73
CA LYS A 150 -16.45 2.76 -15.88
C LYS A 150 -15.69 2.17 -14.69
N LEU A 151 -14.49 1.65 -14.90
CA LEU A 151 -13.64 1.12 -13.83
C LEU A 151 -13.28 2.21 -12.82
N THR A 152 -12.94 3.41 -13.28
CA THR A 152 -12.65 4.56 -12.41
C THR A 152 -13.85 4.88 -11.51
N LYS A 153 -15.04 5.00 -12.09
CA LYS A 153 -16.27 5.31 -11.33
C LYS A 153 -16.66 4.21 -10.33
N LEU A 154 -16.37 2.95 -10.64
CA LEU A 154 -16.61 1.84 -9.71
C LEU A 154 -15.58 1.77 -8.58
N THR A 155 -14.36 2.28 -8.78
CA THR A 155 -13.23 2.07 -7.86
C THR A 155 -12.80 3.33 -7.11
N THR A 156 -13.47 4.46 -7.36
CA THR A 156 -13.23 5.72 -6.67
C THR A 156 -14.48 6.17 -5.94
N PHE A 157 -14.30 6.99 -4.91
CA PHE A 157 -15.36 7.52 -4.07
C PHE A 157 -15.01 8.94 -3.65
N LYS A 158 -15.95 9.88 -3.75
CA LYS A 158 -15.74 11.31 -3.48
C LYS A 158 -14.48 11.88 -4.17
N GLY A 159 -14.23 11.46 -5.41
CA GLY A 159 -13.15 11.97 -6.26
C GLY A 159 -11.76 11.37 -6.01
N HIS A 160 -11.62 10.43 -5.07
CA HIS A 160 -10.33 9.79 -4.76
C HIS A 160 -10.46 8.29 -4.52
N LEU A 161 -9.33 7.62 -4.31
CA LEU A 161 -9.29 6.19 -4.03
C LEU A 161 -9.76 5.92 -2.57
N PRO A 162 -10.71 4.99 -2.35
CA PRO A 162 -11.23 4.71 -1.02
C PRO A 162 -10.28 3.82 -0.18
N GLN A 163 -10.17 4.11 1.11
CA GLN A 163 -9.59 3.25 2.13
C GLN A 163 -10.56 2.13 2.54
N GLY A 164 -10.20 0.88 2.21
CA GLY A 164 -10.95 -0.32 2.60
C GLY A 164 -11.66 -1.03 1.45
N ALA A 165 -11.56 -0.50 0.23
CA ALA A 165 -12.02 -1.19 -0.98
C ALA A 165 -11.02 -2.27 -1.45
N PRO A 166 -11.50 -3.42 -1.95
CA PRO A 166 -10.64 -4.52 -2.42
C PRO A 166 -9.67 -4.16 -3.54
N THR A 167 -9.99 -3.18 -4.37
CA THR A 167 -9.16 -2.75 -5.52
C THR A 167 -8.07 -1.74 -5.15
N SER A 168 -8.22 -1.05 -4.02
CA SER A 168 -7.47 0.19 -3.77
C SER A 168 -5.98 -0.04 -3.72
N THR A 169 -5.47 -1.09 -3.06
CA THR A 169 -4.02 -1.29 -2.98
C THR A 169 -3.40 -1.60 -4.34
N THR A 170 -4.06 -2.42 -5.16
CA THR A 170 -3.62 -2.74 -6.52
C THR A 170 -3.59 -1.49 -7.40
N ILE A 171 -4.68 -0.72 -7.40
CA ILE A 171 -4.77 0.54 -8.15
C ILE A 171 -3.72 1.53 -7.65
N ALA A 172 -3.49 1.63 -6.34
CA ALA A 172 -2.52 2.56 -5.80
C ALA A 172 -1.08 2.23 -6.22
N ASN A 173 -0.71 0.95 -6.22
CA ASN A 173 0.59 0.51 -6.73
C ASN A 173 0.75 0.83 -8.22
N LEU A 174 -0.29 0.60 -9.04
CA LEU A 174 -0.26 0.92 -10.47
C LEU A 174 -0.21 2.43 -10.71
N VAL A 175 -0.96 3.24 -9.95
CA VAL A 175 -0.90 4.71 -10.06
C VAL A 175 0.49 5.22 -9.68
N PHE A 176 1.10 4.68 -8.63
CA PHE A 176 2.45 5.06 -8.18
C PHE A 176 3.57 4.58 -9.12
N GLU A 177 3.28 3.65 -10.04
CA GLU A 177 4.32 3.03 -10.87
C GLU A 177 5.25 4.03 -11.57
N PRO A 178 4.78 5.06 -12.30
CA PRO A 178 5.67 5.98 -13.00
C PRO A 178 6.67 6.68 -12.07
N THR A 179 6.22 7.16 -10.91
CA THR A 179 7.06 7.77 -9.88
C THR A 179 8.04 6.76 -9.30
N GLY A 180 7.56 5.55 -8.98
CA GLY A 180 8.40 4.46 -8.50
C GLY A 180 9.48 4.04 -9.50
N ARG A 181 9.21 4.10 -10.81
CA ARG A 181 10.20 3.84 -11.86
C ARG A 181 11.30 4.90 -11.91
N LYS A 182 10.97 6.18 -11.72
CA LYS A 182 11.98 7.26 -11.59
C LYS A 182 12.90 7.01 -10.38
N LEU A 183 12.31 6.70 -9.22
CA LEU A 183 13.07 6.35 -8.01
C LEU A 183 13.91 5.09 -8.18
N GLN A 184 13.38 4.08 -8.88
CA GLN A 184 14.09 2.84 -9.18
C GLN A 184 15.27 3.10 -10.12
N ALA A 185 15.12 3.94 -11.15
CA ALA A 185 16.21 4.31 -12.05
C ALA A 185 17.36 4.98 -11.29
N LEU A 186 17.05 5.98 -10.45
CA LEU A 186 18.03 6.61 -9.56
C LEU A 186 18.67 5.58 -8.63
N SER A 187 17.86 4.67 -8.08
CA SER A 187 18.38 3.60 -7.21
C SER A 187 19.35 2.67 -7.96
N VAL A 188 19.07 2.32 -9.22
CA VAL A 188 19.96 1.48 -10.03
C VAL A 188 21.29 2.19 -10.30
N GLU A 189 21.23 3.48 -10.68
CA GLU A 189 22.42 4.31 -10.93
C GLU A 189 23.36 4.33 -9.72
N TYR A 190 22.83 4.55 -8.53
CA TYR A 190 23.59 4.60 -7.28
C TYR A 190 23.77 3.24 -6.59
N LYS A 191 23.44 2.12 -7.27
CA LYS A 191 23.54 0.74 -6.75
C LYS A 191 22.80 0.52 -5.43
N LEU A 192 21.66 1.18 -5.27
CA LEU A 192 20.76 1.11 -4.13
C LEU A 192 19.69 0.04 -4.37
N ARG A 193 19.10 -0.44 -3.27
CA ARG A 193 17.94 -1.32 -3.32
C ARG A 193 16.71 -0.57 -2.86
N MET A 194 15.74 -0.45 -3.73
CA MET A 194 14.47 0.21 -3.47
C MET A 194 13.33 -0.82 -3.50
N THR A 195 12.41 -0.67 -2.56
CA THR A 195 11.11 -1.35 -2.56
C THR A 195 10.04 -0.41 -2.02
N THR A 196 8.78 -0.77 -2.27
CA THR A 196 7.63 -0.16 -1.61
C THR A 196 6.75 -1.20 -0.94
N PHE A 197 6.14 -0.82 0.17
CA PHE A 197 5.06 -1.57 0.80
C PHE A 197 3.84 -0.67 0.91
N VAL A 198 3.13 -0.54 -0.22
CA VAL A 198 2.07 0.46 -0.41
C VAL A 198 2.65 1.88 -0.27
N ASP A 199 2.36 2.60 0.81
CA ASP A 199 2.76 3.97 1.08
C ASP A 199 4.15 4.09 1.72
N ASP A 200 4.73 3.00 2.22
CA ASP A 200 6.09 2.94 2.77
C ASP A 200 7.10 2.72 1.64
N VAL A 201 8.02 3.67 1.45
CA VAL A 201 9.14 3.57 0.52
C VAL A 201 10.41 3.31 1.32
N THR A 202 11.10 2.22 1.03
CA THR A 202 12.36 1.86 1.66
C THR A 202 13.46 1.76 0.61
N ILE A 203 14.56 2.48 0.84
CA ILE A 203 15.76 2.46 0.00
C ILE A 203 16.96 2.14 0.90
N SER A 204 17.85 1.24 0.48
CA SER A 204 19.03 0.93 1.27
C SER A 204 20.25 0.54 0.46
N SER A 205 21.42 0.64 1.10
CA SER A 205 22.71 0.27 0.52
C SER A 205 23.70 -0.14 1.61
N GLN A 206 24.76 -0.82 1.20
CA GLN A 206 25.89 -1.11 2.08
C GLN A 206 26.75 0.15 2.33
N TYR A 207 26.76 1.07 1.37
CA TYR A 207 27.49 2.33 1.44
C TYR A 207 26.54 3.49 1.74
N GLN A 208 27.07 4.58 2.30
CA GLN A 208 26.26 5.77 2.58
C GLN A 208 25.79 6.43 1.27
N PHE A 209 24.57 6.93 1.27
CA PHE A 209 23.95 7.61 0.12
C PHE A 209 23.07 8.80 0.57
N LYS A 210 23.38 9.38 1.74
CA LYS A 210 22.57 10.45 2.34
C LYS A 210 22.41 11.64 1.40
N ASP A 211 23.44 11.95 0.62
CA ASP A 211 23.47 13.10 -0.28
C ASP A 211 22.47 12.99 -1.44
N ILE A 212 22.00 11.77 -1.75
CA ILE A 212 20.99 11.52 -2.80
C ILE A 212 19.56 11.58 -2.24
N THR A 213 19.38 11.58 -0.92
CA THR A 213 18.03 11.61 -0.32
C THR A 213 17.19 12.85 -0.68
N PRO A 214 17.75 14.07 -0.85
CA PRO A 214 16.97 15.20 -1.33
C PRO A 214 16.43 15.01 -2.75
N GLU A 215 17.18 14.37 -3.63
CA GLU A 215 16.75 14.08 -5.00
C GLU A 215 15.63 13.03 -5.03
N MET A 216 15.73 11.99 -4.18
CA MET A 216 14.65 11.02 -4.00
C MET A 216 13.35 11.68 -3.52
N ILE A 217 13.45 12.61 -2.58
CA ILE A 217 12.31 13.38 -2.08
C ILE A 217 11.73 14.26 -3.19
N LYS A 218 12.60 14.94 -3.94
CA LYS A 218 12.21 15.78 -5.08
C LYS A 218 11.41 14.99 -6.12
N ILE A 219 11.83 13.78 -6.49
CA ILE A 219 11.08 12.92 -7.42
C ILE A 219 9.65 12.63 -6.92
N LEU A 220 9.48 12.36 -5.62
CA LEU A 220 8.16 12.13 -5.02
C LEU A 220 7.29 13.40 -5.07
N GLU A 221 7.88 14.54 -4.71
CA GLU A 221 7.17 15.82 -4.61
C GLU A 221 6.81 16.40 -5.99
N GLU A 222 7.65 16.21 -7.01
CA GLU A 222 7.37 16.64 -8.40
C GLU A 222 6.16 15.92 -9.01
N ASP A 223 5.93 14.66 -8.63
CA ASP A 223 4.74 13.90 -9.00
C ASP A 223 3.57 14.13 -8.02
N GLY A 224 3.71 15.10 -7.11
CA GLY A 224 2.70 15.60 -6.19
C GLY A 224 2.54 14.81 -4.89
N PHE A 225 3.26 13.70 -4.70
CA PHE A 225 3.19 12.93 -3.46
C PHE A 225 3.82 13.70 -2.31
N ARG A 226 3.20 13.60 -1.12
CA ARG A 226 3.68 14.27 0.09
C ARG A 226 4.33 13.28 1.03
N ILE A 227 5.54 13.57 1.47
CA ILE A 227 6.23 12.74 2.47
C ILE A 227 5.81 13.07 3.90
N SER A 228 5.76 12.05 4.75
CA SER A 228 5.55 12.23 6.19
C SER A 228 6.87 12.59 6.85
N GLN A 229 7.07 13.86 7.21
CA GLN A 229 8.30 14.33 7.86
C GLN A 229 8.62 13.54 9.14
N ASN A 230 7.60 13.18 9.93
CA ASN A 230 7.79 12.42 11.18
C ASN A 230 8.15 10.94 10.98
N LYS A 231 7.89 10.39 9.79
CA LYS A 231 8.19 8.99 9.46
C LYS A 231 9.33 8.88 8.45
N THR A 232 9.83 10.00 7.95
CA THR A 232 10.99 10.05 7.06
C THR A 232 12.24 9.94 7.91
N SER A 233 13.13 9.02 7.58
CA SER A 233 14.38 8.84 8.31
C SER A 233 15.48 8.26 7.44
N TYR A 234 16.71 8.67 7.72
CA TYR A 234 17.92 8.04 7.20
C TYR A 234 18.71 7.48 8.40
N LYS A 235 18.91 6.17 8.43
CA LYS A 235 19.51 5.46 9.56
C LYS A 235 20.66 4.57 9.09
N SER A 236 21.58 4.31 10.01
CA SER A 236 22.64 3.31 9.83
C SER A 236 22.50 2.18 10.85
N GLY A 237 22.75 0.95 10.43
CA GLY A 237 22.67 -0.25 11.26
C GLY A 237 21.28 -0.88 11.28
N ILE A 238 20.88 -1.40 12.44
CA ILE A 238 19.65 -2.20 12.57
C ILE A 238 18.41 -1.33 12.33
N THR A 239 17.60 -1.73 11.36
CA THR A 239 16.40 -0.99 10.95
C THR A 239 15.17 -1.91 10.93
N GLU A 240 14.00 -1.34 11.22
CA GLU A 240 12.71 -2.03 11.14
C GLU A 240 12.03 -1.71 9.81
N ILE A 241 11.82 -2.74 8.99
CA ILE A 241 11.22 -2.63 7.65
C ILE A 241 9.91 -3.41 7.69
N THR A 242 8.79 -2.70 7.58
CA THR A 242 7.44 -3.29 7.53
C THR A 242 7.16 -4.32 8.64
N GLY A 243 7.66 -4.07 9.86
CA GLY A 243 7.45 -4.97 11.00
C GLY A 243 8.43 -6.15 11.09
N VAL A 244 9.58 -6.08 10.43
CA VAL A 244 10.70 -7.03 10.56
C VAL A 244 11.98 -6.24 10.81
N ARG A 245 12.82 -6.69 11.74
CA ARG A 245 14.15 -6.11 11.96
C ARG A 245 15.13 -6.71 10.98
N SER A 246 15.72 -5.86 10.14
CA SER A 246 16.87 -6.19 9.30
C SER A 246 18.15 -5.96 10.09
N LEU A 247 18.93 -7.03 10.30
CA LEU A 247 20.26 -7.03 10.90
C LEU A 247 21.32 -7.15 9.79
N ASN A 248 22.59 -7.08 10.17
CA ASN A 248 23.71 -7.15 9.22
C ASN A 248 23.71 -8.44 8.38
N ASN A 249 23.41 -9.60 8.97
CA ASN A 249 23.44 -10.88 8.24
C ASN A 249 22.16 -11.72 8.44
N SER A 250 21.14 -11.15 9.08
CA SER A 250 19.93 -11.89 9.43
C SER A 250 18.72 -10.98 9.59
N MET A 251 17.54 -11.59 9.72
CA MET A 251 16.31 -10.91 10.07
C MET A 251 15.71 -11.52 11.33
N THR A 252 15.05 -10.68 12.13
CA THR A 252 14.33 -11.11 13.33
C THR A 252 13.01 -10.36 13.45
N THR A 253 12.09 -10.89 14.26
CA THR A 253 10.92 -10.13 14.70
C THR A 253 11.30 -8.88 15.50
N THR A 254 10.42 -7.87 15.45
CA THR A 254 10.62 -6.60 16.15
C THR A 254 10.63 -6.75 17.66
N ARG A 255 11.14 -5.74 18.36
CA ARG A 255 11.12 -5.72 19.83
C ARG A 255 9.67 -5.78 20.36
N LYS A 256 8.78 -4.98 19.77
CA LYS A 256 7.34 -4.98 20.08
C LYS A 256 6.69 -6.35 19.89
N PHE A 257 7.08 -7.08 18.85
CA PHE A 257 6.60 -8.46 18.64
C PHE A 257 7.03 -9.36 19.80
N LYS A 258 8.30 -9.30 20.19
CA LYS A 258 8.87 -10.14 21.26
C LYS A 258 8.24 -9.83 22.61
N GLU A 259 8.04 -8.54 22.92
CA GLU A 259 7.34 -8.09 24.14
C GLU A 259 5.90 -8.63 24.20
N LYS A 260 5.16 -8.54 23.08
CA LYS A 260 3.82 -9.14 22.99
C LYS A 260 3.84 -10.66 23.18
N TYR A 261 4.82 -11.35 22.60
CA TYR A 261 4.93 -12.81 22.72
C TYR A 261 5.34 -13.25 24.14
N ALA A 262 6.11 -12.44 24.86
CA ALA A 262 6.45 -12.72 26.26
C ALA A 262 5.21 -12.73 27.16
N GLN A 263 4.17 -11.99 26.79
CA GLN A 263 2.87 -11.95 27.48
C GLN A 263 1.87 -12.97 26.91
N LYS A 264 2.34 -14.05 26.29
CA LYS A 264 1.49 -15.04 25.60
C LYS A 264 0.44 -15.72 26.48
N SER A 265 0.65 -15.78 27.81
CA SER A 265 -0.35 -16.29 28.75
C SER A 265 -1.69 -15.55 28.70
N PHE A 266 -1.69 -14.29 28.23
CA PHE A 266 -2.89 -13.46 28.08
C PHE A 266 -3.46 -13.47 26.64
N LEU A 267 -2.94 -14.34 25.77
CA LEU A 267 -3.34 -14.41 24.35
C LEU A 267 -4.11 -15.71 24.07
N SER A 268 -5.01 -15.66 23.07
CA SER A 268 -5.67 -16.87 22.59
C SER A 268 -4.66 -17.84 21.96
N GLU A 269 -4.92 -19.14 22.04
CA GLU A 269 -4.07 -20.15 21.38
C GLU A 269 -3.88 -19.89 19.89
N SER A 270 -4.94 -19.47 19.18
CA SER A 270 -4.87 -19.11 17.77
C SER A 270 -3.89 -17.97 17.50
N THR A 271 -3.85 -16.97 18.39
CA THR A 271 -2.90 -15.85 18.31
C THR A 271 -1.48 -16.35 18.54
N ILE A 272 -1.27 -17.20 19.55
CA ILE A 272 0.05 -17.77 19.87
C ILE A 272 0.57 -18.58 18.67
N ARG A 273 -0.25 -19.50 18.13
CA ARG A 273 0.10 -20.31 16.95
C ARG A 273 0.49 -19.44 15.76
N GLY A 274 -0.29 -18.39 15.46
CA GLY A 274 0.02 -17.46 14.38
C GLY A 274 1.34 -16.70 14.59
N MET A 275 1.62 -16.28 15.83
CA MET A 275 2.88 -15.62 16.17
C MET A 275 4.09 -16.56 16.01
N GLU A 276 3.96 -17.82 16.42
CA GLU A 276 5.02 -18.82 16.26
C GLU A 276 5.29 -19.15 14.80
N GLN A 277 4.24 -19.32 13.99
CA GLN A 277 4.36 -19.50 12.54
C GLN A 277 5.08 -18.31 11.89
N TYR A 278 4.69 -17.09 12.26
CA TYR A 278 5.35 -15.87 11.77
C TYR A 278 6.84 -15.83 12.13
N GLN A 279 7.20 -16.12 13.39
CA GLN A 279 8.60 -16.18 13.82
C GLN A 279 9.41 -17.23 13.05
N ARG A 280 8.86 -18.43 12.84
CA ARG A 280 9.50 -19.49 12.05
C ARG A 280 9.72 -19.04 10.61
N ARG A 281 8.73 -18.37 10.01
CA ARG A 281 8.82 -17.86 8.63
C ARG A 281 9.89 -16.78 8.49
N VAL A 282 9.98 -15.83 9.43
CA VAL A 282 11.06 -14.82 9.45
C VAL A 282 12.44 -15.49 9.49
N LYS A 283 12.63 -16.51 10.35
CA LYS A 283 13.90 -17.24 10.44
C LYS A 283 14.22 -18.02 9.16
N SER A 284 13.24 -18.73 8.60
CA SER A 284 13.41 -19.49 7.35
C SER A 284 13.83 -18.59 6.19
N ILE A 285 13.11 -17.48 5.98
CA ILE A 285 13.42 -16.50 4.93
C ILE A 285 14.76 -15.80 5.20
N SER A 286 15.10 -15.51 6.46
CA SER A 286 16.41 -14.96 6.84
C SER A 286 17.56 -15.84 6.37
N ASN A 287 17.42 -17.16 6.52
CA ASN A 287 18.48 -18.14 6.24
C ASN A 287 18.49 -18.61 4.78
N SER A 288 17.40 -18.40 4.04
CA SER A 288 17.39 -18.66 2.60
C SER A 288 18.44 -17.80 1.89
N LYS A 289 19.17 -18.44 0.96
CA LYS A 289 20.14 -17.78 0.08
C LYS A 289 19.47 -16.67 -0.72
#